data_AF-A0AAV9WYK4-F1
#
_entry.id   AF-A0AAV9WYK4-F1
#
_cell.length_a   1.000
_cell.length_b   1.000
_cell.length_c   1.000
_cell.angle_alpha   90.00
_cell.angle_beta   90.00
_cell.angle_gamma   90.00
#
_symmetry.space_group_name_H-M   'P 1'
#
loop_
_entity.id
_entity.type
_entity.pdbx_description
1 polymer ?
#
loop_
_entity_poly.entity_id
_entity_poly.type
_entity_poly.pdbx_seq_one_letter_code
_entity_poly.pdbx_strand_id
1 'polypeptide(L)'
;MTSRYGGLHQRDGRPTGYDGHEPSNGYRPATPNSRGQYSHAVLDELESQNDAAIEAMSAKVRMLKDITTAIGVDVRDSTQMINNMNDTFENTRFKLRGTMNRMLRMAERTGVSWRIWILFFILVCMIFWYAWLF
;
A
#
# COMPACT_ATOMS: atom_id res chain seq x y z
N MET A 1 35.48 40.00 -11.02
CA MET A 1 34.79 39.70 -9.74
C MET A 1 33.56 38.87 -10.05
N THR A 2 33.64 37.55 -9.95
CA THR A 2 32.49 36.68 -9.65
C THR A 2 33.06 35.47 -8.91
N SER A 3 32.80 35.41 -7.61
CA SER A 3 33.37 34.44 -6.69
C SER A 3 32.81 33.04 -6.91
N ARG A 4 33.74 32.08 -6.92
CA ARG A 4 33.53 30.67 -6.60
C ARG A 4 32.82 30.51 -5.24
N TYR A 5 31.76 29.72 -5.22
CA TYR A 5 31.35 28.90 -4.09
C TYR A 5 31.43 27.44 -4.61
N GLY A 6 32.19 26.49 -4.07
CA GLY A 6 32.74 26.35 -2.73
C GLY A 6 31.76 25.60 -1.84
N GLY A 7 31.71 24.26 -1.94
CA GLY A 7 30.82 23.44 -1.13
C GLY A 7 30.95 21.94 -1.42
N LEU A 8 32.00 21.34 -0.87
CA LEU A 8 32.25 19.90 -0.87
C LEU A 8 31.20 19.22 0.04
N HIS A 9 30.29 18.42 -0.52
CA HIS A 9 29.47 17.53 0.29
C HIS A 9 30.25 16.26 0.59
N GLN A 10 30.74 16.24 1.83
CA GLN A 10 31.33 15.13 2.54
C GLN A 10 30.33 13.97 2.58
N ARG A 11 30.66 12.88 1.88
CA ARG A 11 29.90 11.63 1.93
C ARG A 11 30.31 10.91 3.20
N ASP A 12 29.53 11.09 4.27
CA ASP A 12 29.74 10.41 5.55
C ASP A 12 29.66 8.88 5.36
N GLY A 13 30.81 8.23 5.56
CA GLY A 13 30.89 6.79 5.75
C GLY A 13 30.39 6.45 7.15
N ARG A 14 29.21 5.85 7.25
CA ARG A 14 28.75 5.16 8.47
C ARG A 14 29.57 3.87 8.64
N PRO A 15 30.33 3.68 9.73
CA PRO A 15 30.71 2.35 10.15
C PRO A 15 29.52 1.76 10.91
N THR A 16 28.77 0.86 10.28
CA THR A 16 27.85 -0.03 10.98
C THR A 16 28.67 -1.12 11.66
N GLY A 17 29.28 -0.78 12.79
CA GLY A 17 29.74 -1.74 13.78
C GLY A 17 28.59 -2.01 14.74
N TYR A 18 27.99 -3.19 14.63
CA TYR A 18 27.14 -3.73 15.70
C TYR A 18 28.07 -4.15 16.84
N ASP A 19 28.31 -3.24 17.78
CA ASP A 19 28.96 -3.56 19.05
C ASP A 19 27.91 -4.25 19.94
N GLY A 20 27.92 -5.58 19.89
CA GLY A 20 27.08 -6.44 20.73
C GLY A 20 27.59 -6.42 22.17
N HIS A 21 27.26 -5.38 22.92
CA HIS A 21 27.32 -5.41 24.37
C HIS A 21 25.96 -5.84 24.92
N GLU A 22 25.76 -7.14 25.03
CA GLU A 22 24.68 -7.68 25.86
C GLU A 22 24.97 -7.29 27.32
N PRO A 23 24.06 -6.57 28.02
CA PRO A 23 24.16 -6.50 29.46
C PRO A 23 23.86 -7.91 29.98
N SER A 24 24.89 -8.60 30.46
CA SER A 24 24.75 -9.89 31.12
C SER A 24 24.00 -9.69 32.45
N ASN A 25 22.69 -9.57 32.39
CA ASN A 25 21.81 -9.55 33.55
C ASN A 25 21.63 -11.00 34.03
N GLY A 26 22.72 -11.57 34.55
CA GLY A 26 22.75 -12.93 35.05
C GLY A 26 21.91 -13.06 36.31
N TYR A 27 20.73 -13.66 36.17
CA TYR A 27 19.92 -14.12 37.30
C TYR A 27 20.78 -15.05 38.16
N ARG A 28 21.22 -14.55 39.32
CA ARG A 28 21.86 -15.39 40.33
C ARG A 28 20.77 -16.23 40.99
N PRO A 29 20.76 -17.57 40.83
CA PRO A 29 19.81 -18.40 41.55
C PRO A 29 20.06 -18.24 43.06
N ALA A 30 19.00 -18.00 43.82
CA ALA A 30 19.05 -17.90 45.26
C ALA A 30 19.37 -19.29 45.85
N THR A 31 20.66 -19.60 45.97
CA THR A 31 21.09 -20.82 46.66
C THR A 31 20.83 -20.64 48.16
N PRO A 32 20.03 -21.51 48.80
CA PRO A 32 19.75 -21.40 50.23
C PRO A 32 21.04 -21.58 51.02
N ASN A 33 21.25 -20.75 52.05
CA ASN A 33 22.21 -21.08 53.11
C ASN A 33 21.77 -22.39 53.77
N SER A 34 22.71 -23.19 54.28
CA SER A 34 22.57 -24.50 54.95
C SER A 34 21.53 -24.58 56.10
N ARG A 35 20.82 -23.49 56.40
CA ARG A 35 19.72 -23.39 57.37
C ARG A 35 18.34 -23.15 56.75
N GLY A 36 18.21 -23.17 55.41
CA GLY A 36 16.93 -23.00 54.72
C GLY A 36 16.31 -21.60 54.83
N GLN A 37 17.10 -20.61 55.24
CA GLN A 37 16.64 -19.23 55.43
C GLN A 37 16.89 -18.45 54.13
N TYR A 38 15.82 -18.09 53.45
CA TYR A 38 15.87 -17.13 52.35
C TYR A 38 16.22 -15.77 52.93
N SER A 39 17.27 -15.12 52.42
CA SER A 39 17.63 -13.78 52.90
C SER A 39 16.51 -12.82 52.49
N HIS A 40 15.97 -12.06 53.46
CA HIS A 40 14.86 -11.13 53.23
C HIS A 40 15.16 -10.17 52.07
N ALA A 41 16.42 -9.74 51.93
CA ALA A 41 16.90 -8.89 50.85
C ALA A 41 16.83 -9.55 49.46
N VAL A 42 16.97 -10.88 49.36
CA VAL A 42 16.86 -11.61 48.08
C VAL A 42 15.40 -11.84 47.69
N LEU A 43 14.51 -12.01 48.68
CA LEU A 43 13.07 -12.04 48.43
C LEU A 43 12.55 -10.67 47.98
N ASP A 44 12.98 -9.60 48.64
CA ASP A 44 12.64 -8.20 48.29
C ASP A 44 13.17 -7.82 46.90
N GLU A 45 14.39 -8.27 46.56
CA GLU A 45 14.98 -8.10 45.23
C GLU A 45 14.19 -8.87 44.15
N LEU A 46 13.78 -10.12 44.42
CA LEU A 46 12.96 -10.93 43.49
C LEU A 46 11.55 -10.35 43.30
N GLU A 47 10.95 -9.78 44.34
CA GLU A 47 9.64 -9.12 44.29
C GLU A 47 9.73 -7.79 43.53
N SER A 48 10.73 -6.95 43.83
CA SER A 48 10.93 -5.69 43.11
C SER A 48 11.25 -5.90 41.63
N GLN A 49 11.93 -6.99 41.27
CA GLN A 49 12.13 -7.39 39.87
C GLN A 49 10.84 -7.86 39.22
N ASN A 50 10.00 -8.59 39.96
CA ASN A 50 8.71 -9.01 39.45
C ASN A 50 7.83 -7.79 39.17
N ASP A 51 7.77 -6.82 40.07
CA ASP A 51 7.02 -5.57 39.88
C ASP A 51 7.55 -4.74 38.71
N ALA A 52 8.87 -4.60 38.57
CA ALA A 52 9.47 -3.92 37.42
C ALA A 52 9.16 -4.66 36.09
N ALA A 53 9.16 -5.99 36.10
CA ALA A 53 8.79 -6.81 34.94
C ALA A 53 7.29 -6.72 34.62
N ILE A 54 6.42 -6.67 35.64
CA ILE A 54 4.98 -6.48 35.50
C ILE A 54 4.69 -5.08 34.95
N GLU A 55 5.37 -4.05 35.44
CA GLU A 55 5.25 -2.69 34.93
C GLU A 55 5.66 -2.62 33.46
N ALA A 56 6.79 -3.24 33.10
CA ALA A 56 7.25 -3.34 31.72
C ALA A 56 6.26 -4.12 30.83
N MET A 57 5.66 -5.20 31.33
CA MET A 57 4.62 -5.94 30.60
C MET A 57 3.34 -5.12 30.43
N SER A 58 2.91 -4.37 31.45
CA SER A 58 1.74 -3.50 31.38
C SER A 58 1.93 -2.37 30.35
N ALA A 59 3.15 -1.82 30.26
CA ALA A 59 3.51 -0.82 29.26
C ALA A 59 3.46 -1.40 27.84
N LYS A 60 3.98 -2.63 27.64
CA LYS A 60 3.88 -3.35 26.36
C LYS A 60 2.44 -3.63 25.95
N VAL A 61 1.58 -4.02 26.88
CA VAL A 61 0.15 -4.27 26.61
C VAL A 61 -0.59 -2.99 26.23
N ARG A 62 -0.30 -1.86 26.90
CA ARG A 62 -0.86 -0.55 26.54
C ARG A 62 -0.47 -0.16 25.11
N MET A 63 0.80 -0.35 24.75
CA MET A 63 1.26 -0.09 23.38
C MET A 63 0.53 -0.95 22.35
N LEU A 64 0.39 -2.26 22.61
CA LEU A 64 -0.35 -3.16 21.72
C LEU A 64 -1.83 -2.75 21.59
N LYS A 65 -2.47 -2.34 22.69
CA LYS A 65 -3.83 -1.80 22.70
C LYS A 65 -3.94 -0.55 21.83
N ASP A 66 -2.98 0.37 21.93
CA ASP A 66 -3.00 1.61 21.17
C ASP A 66 -2.84 1.35 19.67
N ILE A 67 -1.93 0.44 19.29
CA ILE A 67 -1.79 -0.04 17.89
C ILE A 67 -3.10 -0.67 17.40
N THR A 68 -3.72 -1.53 18.21
CA THR A 68 -4.98 -2.22 17.85
C THR A 68 -6.13 -1.23 17.69
N THR A 69 -6.19 -0.21 18.55
CA THR A 69 -7.20 0.85 18.49
C THR A 69 -7.01 1.70 17.25
N ALA A 70 -5.77 2.08 16.92
CA ALA A 70 -5.44 2.82 15.71
C ALA A 70 -5.84 2.03 14.46
N ILE A 71 -5.50 0.73 14.39
CA ILE A 71 -5.94 -0.16 13.32
C ILE A 71 -7.47 -0.19 13.22
N GLY A 72 -8.18 -0.23 14.35
CA GLY A 72 -9.64 -0.22 14.37
C GLY A 72 -10.24 1.04 13.72
N VAL A 73 -9.65 2.21 13.97
CA VAL A 73 -10.08 3.48 13.36
C VAL A 73 -9.73 3.51 11.87
N ASP A 74 -8.51 3.11 11.50
CA ASP A 74 -8.06 3.10 10.10
C ASP A 74 -8.87 2.11 9.24
N VAL A 75 -9.26 0.95 9.79
CA VAL A 75 -10.13 -0.01 9.11
C VAL A 75 -11.54 0.56 8.91
N ARG A 76 -12.08 1.25 9.92
CA ARG A 76 -13.39 1.93 9.82
C ARG A 76 -13.36 3.02 8.73
N ASP A 77 -12.30 3.81 8.68
CA ASP A 77 -12.11 4.85 7.67
C ASP A 77 -11.91 4.25 6.26
N SER A 78 -11.05 3.22 6.14
CA SER A 78 -10.85 2.45 4.92
C SER A 78 -12.16 1.83 4.41
N THR A 79 -13.03 1.36 5.31
CA THR A 79 -14.36 0.84 4.95
C THR A 79 -15.26 1.93 4.39
N GLN A 80 -15.26 3.13 4.97
CA GLN A 80 -16.00 4.27 4.40
C GLN A 80 -15.45 4.68 3.03
N MET A 81 -14.13 4.70 2.87
CA MET A 81 -13.48 4.96 1.60
C MET A 81 -13.86 3.92 0.55
N ILE A 82 -13.87 2.63 0.88
CA ILE A 82 -14.29 1.55 -0.01
C ILE A 82 -15.75 1.71 -0.45
N ASN A 83 -16.65 2.11 0.46
CA ASN A 83 -18.04 2.40 0.09
C ASN A 83 -18.13 3.58 -0.90
N ASN A 84 -17.37 4.65 -0.66
CA ASN A 84 -17.29 5.78 -1.60
C ASN A 84 -16.65 5.40 -2.94
N MET A 85 -15.69 4.46 -2.94
CA MET A 85 -15.10 3.90 -4.16
C MET A 85 -16.12 3.08 -4.94
N ASN A 86 -16.96 2.28 -4.25
CA ASN A 86 -18.03 1.53 -4.89
C ASN A 86 -19.01 2.47 -5.63
N ASP A 87 -19.44 3.56 -4.99
CA ASP A 87 -20.32 4.55 -5.60
C ASP A 87 -19.66 5.27 -6.78
N THR A 88 -18.37 5.56 -6.68
CA THR A 88 -17.57 6.17 -7.76
C THR A 88 -17.42 5.20 -8.94
N PHE A 89 -17.23 3.90 -8.66
CA PHE A 89 -17.10 2.86 -9.67
C PHE A 89 -18.42 2.63 -10.41
N GLU A 90 -19.55 2.59 -9.70
CA GLU A 90 -20.88 2.50 -10.31
C GLU A 90 -21.19 3.72 -11.19
N ASN A 91 -20.90 4.93 -10.71
CA ASN A 91 -21.04 6.15 -11.53
C ASN A 91 -20.15 6.12 -12.78
N THR A 92 -18.93 5.60 -12.65
CA THR A 92 -18.00 5.45 -13.78
C THR A 92 -18.54 4.42 -14.77
N ARG A 93 -19.05 3.27 -14.30
CA ARG A 93 -19.71 2.27 -15.15
C ARG A 93 -20.91 2.84 -15.89
N PHE A 94 -21.74 3.64 -15.23
CA PHE A 94 -22.88 4.30 -15.87
C PHE A 94 -22.43 5.26 -16.98
N LYS A 95 -21.42 6.09 -16.71
CA LYS A 95 -20.83 7.00 -17.70
C LYS A 95 -20.22 6.23 -18.89
N LEU A 96 -19.47 5.17 -18.61
CA LEU A 96 -18.87 4.28 -19.62
C LEU A 96 -19.94 3.59 -20.48
N ARG A 97 -21.05 3.13 -19.89
CA ARG A 97 -22.19 2.62 -20.66
C ARG A 97 -22.78 3.68 -21.57
N GLY A 98 -22.88 4.93 -21.10
CA GLY A 98 -23.34 6.06 -21.91
C GLY A 98 -22.44 6.32 -23.13
N THR A 99 -21.12 6.38 -22.95
CA THR A 99 -20.18 6.53 -24.07
C THR A 99 -20.19 5.32 -25.01
N MET A 100 -20.24 4.09 -24.47
CA MET A 100 -20.30 2.87 -25.27
C MET A 100 -21.59 2.80 -26.11
N ASN A 101 -22.73 3.19 -25.53
CA ASN A 101 -23.99 3.23 -26.26
C ASN A 101 -24.00 4.31 -27.37
N ARG A 102 -23.33 5.45 -27.12
CA ARG A 102 -23.13 6.50 -28.12
C ARG A 102 -22.19 6.04 -29.25
N MET A 103 -21.18 5.25 -28.91
CA MET A 103 -20.23 4.65 -29.86
C MET A 103 -20.91 3.60 -30.75
N LEU A 104 -21.70 2.69 -30.17
CA LEU A 104 -22.47 1.70 -30.94
C LEU A 104 -23.43 2.39 -31.94
N ARG A 105 -24.11 3.44 -31.49
CA ARG A 105 -25.00 4.23 -32.35
C ARG A 105 -24.24 5.00 -33.46
N MET A 106 -22.97 5.36 -33.25
CA MET A 106 -22.12 5.90 -34.32
C MET A 106 -21.65 4.83 -35.28
N ALA A 107 -21.29 3.63 -34.79
CA ALA A 107 -20.88 2.51 -35.64
C ALA A 107 -22.01 2.06 -36.59
N GLU A 108 -23.25 2.00 -36.09
CA GLU A 108 -24.42 1.69 -36.91
C GLU A 108 -24.67 2.72 -38.03
N ARG A 109 -24.31 3.98 -37.82
CA ARG A 109 -24.51 5.07 -38.78
C ARG A 109 -23.31 5.34 -39.70
N THR A 110 -22.11 4.90 -39.31
CA THR A 110 -20.84 5.17 -40.04
C THR A 110 -20.47 4.06 -41.02
N GLY A 111 -21.26 2.98 -41.10
CA GLY A 111 -21.08 1.98 -42.15
C GLY A 111 -21.39 2.56 -43.52
N VAL A 112 -20.37 2.75 -44.37
CA VAL A 112 -20.56 2.93 -45.83
C VAL A 112 -21.45 1.80 -46.28
N SER A 113 -22.69 2.10 -46.66
CA SER A 113 -23.65 1.04 -46.92
C SER A 113 -23.14 0.20 -48.09
N TRP A 114 -23.20 -1.11 -47.96
CA TRP A 114 -22.76 -2.06 -48.99
C TRP A 114 -23.34 -1.77 -50.38
N ARG A 115 -24.51 -1.11 -50.42
CA ARG A 115 -25.15 -0.58 -51.63
C ARG A 115 -24.30 0.45 -52.39
N ILE A 116 -23.59 1.36 -51.70
CA ILE A 116 -22.69 2.33 -52.35
C ILE A 116 -21.51 1.62 -53.00
N TRP A 117 -20.97 0.58 -52.35
CA TRP A 117 -19.89 -0.24 -52.92
C TRP A 117 -20.31 -0.94 -54.20
N ILE A 118 -21.52 -1.52 -54.24
CA ILE A 118 -22.08 -2.11 -55.47
C ILE A 118 -22.29 -1.06 -56.54
N LEU A 119 -22.86 0.09 -56.19
CA LEU A 119 -23.15 1.16 -57.15
C LEU A 119 -21.87 1.70 -57.77
N PHE A 120 -20.82 1.91 -56.97
CA PHE A 120 -19.49 2.30 -57.44
C PHE A 120 -18.89 1.26 -58.39
N PHE A 121 -18.97 -0.03 -58.04
CA PHE A 121 -18.46 -1.09 -58.90
C PHE A 121 -19.20 -1.18 -60.24
N ILE A 122 -20.53 -1.09 -60.22
CA ILE A 122 -21.36 -1.05 -61.44
C ILE A 122 -20.98 0.14 -62.31
N LEU A 123 -20.82 1.33 -61.72
CA LEU A 123 -20.43 2.54 -62.45
C LEU A 123 -19.09 2.35 -63.17
N VAL A 124 -18.09 1.78 -62.49
CA VAL A 124 -16.77 1.49 -63.06
C VAL A 124 -16.88 0.45 -64.19
N CYS A 125 -17.61 -0.64 -63.98
CA CYS A 125 -17.84 -1.65 -65.01
C CYS A 125 -18.55 -1.07 -66.24
N MET A 126 -19.53 -0.20 -66.05
CA MET A 126 -20.27 0.43 -67.14
C MET A 126 -19.36 1.36 -67.96
N ILE A 127 -18.47 2.13 -67.32
CA ILE A 127 -17.49 2.98 -68.03
C ILE A 127 -16.54 2.12 -68.86
N PHE A 128 -16.01 1.03 -68.30
CA PHE A 128 -15.12 0.11 -69.03
C PHE A 128 -15.82 -0.51 -70.25
N TRP A 129 -17.08 -0.92 -70.10
CA TRP A 129 -17.85 -1.48 -71.21
C TRP A 129 -18.08 -0.44 -72.31
N TYR A 130 -18.41 0.80 -71.93
CA TYR A 130 -18.61 1.90 -72.88
C TYR A 130 -17.30 2.26 -73.61
N ALA A 131 -16.17 2.34 -72.90
CA ALA A 131 -14.85 2.60 -73.47
C ALA A 131 -14.28 1.44 -74.30
N TRP A 132 -14.83 0.24 -74.18
CA TRP A 132 -14.47 -0.90 -75.03
C TRP A 132 -15.36 -0.99 -76.28
N LEU A 133 -16.62 -0.54 -76.16
CA LEU A 133 -17.59 -0.52 -77.27
C LEU A 133 -17.37 0.66 -78.23
N PHE A 134 -16.68 1.72 -77.78
CA PHE A 134 -16.36 2.94 -78.53
C PHE A 134 -14.86 3.05 -78.77
#